data_AF-A0AAE3LBX3-F1
#
_entry.id   AF-A0AAE3LBX3-F1
#
_cell.length_a   1.000
_cell.length_b   1.000
_cell.length_c   1.000
_cell.angle_alpha   90.00
_cell.angle_beta   90.00
_cell.angle_gamma   90.00
#
_symmetry.space_group_name_H-M   'P 1'
#
loop_
_entity.id
_entity.type
_entity.pdbx_description
1 polymer ?
#
loop_
_entity_poly.entity_id
_entity_poly.type
_entity_poly.pdbx_seq_one_letter_code
_entity_poly.pdbx_strand_id
1 'polypeptide(L)'
;MSLLDPRFWGGALLALGLAFGLGYGTGDLHRLQIERSHALQAKVVAAQTEVRQATVTAQVSDRTAQAQTRIQTVFRDRILYRDREVPHEIVVHDDAACRIPGRFVGMWNSANRAELPTAAGLLDETASGVVLSDVEAQHEREAEAFHSNAQQLKDLQDWVIQQQEAAKPQ
;
A
#
# COMPACT_ATOMS: atom_id res chain seq x y z
N MET A 1 -2.32 73.03 44.27
CA MET A 1 -1.59 72.79 43.00
C MET A 1 -2.55 73.12 41.88
N SER A 2 -2.22 74.13 41.08
CA SER A 2 -3.17 74.77 40.17
C SER A 2 -3.46 73.87 38.97
N LEU A 3 -4.74 73.67 38.64
CA LEU A 3 -5.23 72.82 37.54
C LEU A 3 -4.88 73.37 36.13
N LEU A 4 -4.16 74.50 36.03
CA LEU A 4 -3.82 75.22 34.80
C LEU A 4 -2.30 75.32 34.51
N ASP A 5 -1.46 74.52 35.16
CA ASP A 5 -0.01 74.56 34.92
C ASP A 5 0.38 73.77 33.63
N PRO A 6 0.94 74.40 32.59
CA PRO A 6 1.20 73.75 31.29
C PRO A 6 2.21 72.60 31.37
N ARG A 7 3.06 72.59 32.41
CA ARG A 7 4.01 71.50 32.69
C ARG A 7 3.30 70.21 33.14
N PHE A 8 2.17 70.34 33.84
CA PHE A 8 1.38 69.21 34.30
C PHE A 8 0.63 68.54 33.14
N TRP A 9 0.08 69.34 32.23
CA TRP A 9 -0.54 68.86 30.98
C TRP A 9 0.47 68.23 30.01
N GLY A 10 1.68 68.79 29.92
CA GLY A 10 2.76 68.18 29.15
C GLY A 10 3.15 66.80 29.66
N GLY A 11 3.29 66.63 30.98
CA GLY A 11 3.55 65.32 31.59
C GLY A 11 2.40 64.32 31.41
N ALA A 12 1.15 64.78 31.53
CA ALA A 12 -0.03 63.94 31.34
C ALA A 12 -0.17 63.42 29.90
N LEU A 13 0.07 64.27 28.90
CA LEU A 13 0.05 63.86 27.49
C LEU A 13 1.16 62.87 27.15
N LEU A 14 2.35 63.05 27.72
CA LEU A 14 3.49 62.15 27.52
C LEU A 14 3.24 60.77 28.17
N ALA A 15 2.66 60.76 29.37
CA ALA A 15 2.24 59.53 30.04
C ALA A 15 1.15 58.78 29.27
N LEU A 16 0.18 59.51 28.71
CA LEU A 16 -0.89 58.92 27.89
C LEU A 16 -0.33 58.35 26.57
N GLY A 17 0.60 59.05 25.93
CA GLY A 17 1.30 58.56 24.73
C GLY A 17 2.11 57.28 24.98
N LEU A 18 2.82 57.19 26.12
CA LEU A 18 3.55 56.00 26.51
C LEU A 18 2.62 54.82 26.83
N ALA A 19 1.53 55.06 27.55
CA ALA A 19 0.54 54.02 27.86
C ALA A 19 -0.10 53.44 26.58
N PHE A 20 -0.41 54.31 25.61
CA PHE A 20 -0.99 53.89 24.33
C PHE A 20 0.03 53.16 23.45
N GLY A 21 1.29 53.62 23.41
CA GLY A 21 2.36 52.98 22.65
C GLY A 21 2.74 51.58 23.17
N LEU A 22 2.81 51.41 24.50
CA LEU A 22 3.06 50.10 25.12
C LEU A 22 1.88 49.13 24.95
N GLY A 23 0.63 49.63 25.02
CA GLY A 23 -0.57 48.82 24.78
C GLY A 23 -0.66 48.27 23.35
N TYR A 24 -0.32 49.09 22.35
CA TYR A 24 -0.29 48.63 20.95
C TYR A 24 0.89 47.67 20.66
N GLY A 25 2.09 47.95 21.19
CA GLY A 25 3.26 47.10 20.97
C GLY A 25 3.17 45.72 21.61
N THR A 26 2.47 45.59 22.74
CA THR A 26 2.22 44.30 23.40
C THR A 26 1.18 43.46 22.66
N GLY A 27 0.18 44.08 22.03
CA GLY A 27 -0.81 43.39 21.19
C GLY A 27 -0.19 42.72 19.96
N ASP A 28 0.73 43.40 19.28
CA ASP A 28 1.42 42.87 18.09
C ASP A 28 2.39 41.73 18.45
N LEU A 29 3.08 41.85 19.59
CA LEU A 29 3.93 40.77 20.11
C LEU A 29 3.11 39.52 20.48
N HIS A 30 1.93 39.72 21.06
CA HIS A 30 1.02 38.62 21.41
C HIS A 30 0.48 37.92 20.17
N ARG A 31 0.11 38.69 19.14
CA ARG A 31 -0.32 38.14 17.84
C ARG A 31 0.77 37.30 17.17
N LEU A 32 2.02 37.80 17.15
CA LEU A 32 3.17 37.06 16.63
C LEU A 32 3.45 35.76 17.42
N GLN A 33 3.27 35.78 18.74
CA GLN A 33 3.41 34.58 19.58
C GLN A 33 2.30 33.56 19.29
N ILE A 34 1.05 34.01 19.12
CA ILE A 34 -0.09 33.16 18.79
C ILE A 34 0.14 32.49 17.43
N GLU A 35 0.49 33.26 16.39
CA GLU A 35 0.78 32.73 15.05
C GLU A 35 1.93 31.71 15.07
N ARG A 36 3.01 31.97 15.83
CA ARG A 36 4.10 31.01 16.03
C ARG A 36 3.64 29.76 16.76
N SER A 37 2.82 29.87 17.80
CA SER A 37 2.30 28.71 18.52
C SER A 37 1.40 27.84 17.65
N HIS A 38 0.55 28.45 16.81
CA HIS A 38 -0.27 27.72 15.84
C HIS A 38 0.58 27.05 14.76
N ALA A 39 1.61 27.74 14.26
CA ALA A 39 2.55 27.16 13.30
C ALA A 39 3.35 26.00 13.90
N LEU A 40 3.76 26.10 15.17
CA LEU A 40 4.43 25.01 15.88
C LEU A 40 3.48 23.83 16.15
N GLN A 41 2.24 24.09 16.55
CA GLN A 41 1.22 23.05 16.73
C GLN A 41 0.92 22.34 15.41
N ALA A 42 0.76 23.09 14.30
CA ALA A 42 0.55 22.51 12.98
C ALA A 42 1.72 21.60 12.56
N LYS A 43 2.96 22.01 12.83
CA LYS A 43 4.16 21.18 12.59
C LYS A 43 4.19 19.92 13.47
N VAL A 44 3.81 20.02 14.74
CA VAL A 44 3.76 18.87 15.64
C VAL A 44 2.68 17.88 15.20
N VAL A 45 1.49 18.37 14.81
CA VAL A 45 0.42 17.52 14.28
C VAL A 45 0.86 16.85 12.98
N ALA A 46 1.48 17.59 12.06
CA ALA A 46 2.04 17.02 10.82
C ALA A 46 3.08 15.92 11.10
N ALA A 47 4.04 16.19 12.01
CA ALA A 47 5.04 15.20 12.40
C ALA A 47 4.41 13.96 13.07
N GLN A 48 3.39 14.14 13.91
CA GLN A 48 2.66 13.02 14.52
C GLN A 48 1.89 12.20 13.48
N THR A 49 1.28 12.84 12.48
CA THR A 49 0.62 12.12 11.38
C THR A 49 1.65 11.33 10.57
N GLU A 50 2.80 11.90 10.22
CA GLU A 50 3.86 11.18 9.51
C GLU A 50 4.36 9.95 10.28
N VAL A 51 4.56 10.06 11.60
CA VAL A 51 4.96 8.92 12.44
C VAL A 51 3.88 7.83 12.46
N ARG A 52 2.59 8.20 12.54
CA ARG A 52 1.48 7.24 12.48
C ARG A 52 1.45 6.53 11.13
N GLN A 53 1.59 7.27 10.04
CA GLN A 53 1.62 6.72 8.68
C GLN A 53 2.82 5.80 8.44
N ALA A 54 3.99 6.14 8.97
CA ALA A 54 5.19 5.30 8.93
C ALA A 54 4.98 3.99 9.71
N THR A 55 4.35 4.07 10.90
CA THR A 55 4.05 2.90 11.73
C THR A 55 3.06 1.96 11.03
N VAL A 56 1.99 2.51 10.44
CA VAL A 56 1.03 1.74 9.64
C VAL A 56 1.72 1.04 8.47
N THR A 57 2.61 1.76 7.77
CA THR A 57 3.34 1.19 6.62
C THR A 57 4.24 0.03 7.05
N ALA A 58 4.98 0.18 8.15
CA ALA A 58 5.82 -0.89 8.68
C ALA A 58 5.01 -2.14 9.10
N GLN A 59 3.88 -1.93 9.78
CA GLN A 59 3.02 -3.05 10.20
C GLN A 59 2.40 -3.79 9.01
N VAL A 60 1.95 -3.06 7.98
CA VAL A 60 1.42 -3.67 6.77
C VAL A 60 2.54 -4.41 6.03
N SER A 61 3.73 -3.80 5.87
CA SER A 61 4.83 -4.44 5.15
C SER A 61 5.24 -5.77 5.79
N ASP A 62 5.28 -5.83 7.13
CA ASP A 62 5.60 -7.06 7.85
C ASP A 62 4.54 -8.15 7.62
N ARG A 63 3.26 -7.77 7.67
CA ARG A 63 2.14 -8.71 7.42
C ARG A 63 2.13 -9.20 5.98
N THR A 64 2.36 -8.32 5.01
CA THR A 64 2.46 -8.66 3.59
C THR A 64 3.61 -9.63 3.34
N ALA A 65 4.78 -9.38 3.93
CA ALA A 65 5.93 -10.28 3.79
C ALA A 65 5.63 -11.69 4.35
N GLN A 66 4.95 -11.78 5.50
CA GLN A 66 4.54 -13.04 6.09
C GLN A 66 3.49 -13.77 5.23
N ALA A 67 2.47 -13.04 4.74
CA ALA A 67 1.43 -13.60 3.90
C ALA A 67 1.99 -14.13 2.57
N GLN A 68 2.91 -13.38 1.96
CA GLN A 68 3.60 -13.78 0.74
C GLN A 68 4.44 -15.05 0.96
N THR A 69 5.22 -15.08 2.04
CA THR A 69 6.01 -16.27 2.42
C THR A 69 5.10 -17.48 2.60
N ARG A 70 3.96 -17.30 3.27
CA ARG A 70 2.98 -18.38 3.47
C ARG A 70 2.44 -18.94 2.15
N ILE A 71 2.08 -18.07 1.21
CA ILE A 71 1.61 -18.49 -0.11
C ILE A 71 2.68 -19.34 -0.79
N GLN A 72 3.91 -18.84 -0.89
CA GLN A 72 5.03 -19.57 -1.51
C GLN A 72 5.29 -20.92 -0.83
N THR A 73 5.26 -20.98 0.51
CA THR A 73 5.46 -22.24 1.24
C THR A 73 4.39 -23.27 0.93
N VAL A 74 3.10 -22.87 0.86
CA VAL A 74 1.99 -23.80 0.61
C VAL A 74 2.08 -24.39 -0.80
N PHE A 75 2.45 -23.59 -1.81
CA PHE A 75 2.59 -24.06 -3.19
C PHE A 75 3.84 -24.94 -3.36
N ARG A 76 4.97 -24.57 -2.73
CA ARG A 76 6.17 -25.41 -2.69
C ARG A 76 5.91 -26.75 -1.99
N ASP A 77 5.24 -26.72 -0.86
CA ASP A 77 4.99 -27.91 -0.06
C ASP A 77 4.04 -28.87 -0.78
N ARG A 78 3.02 -28.37 -1.49
CA ARG A 78 2.12 -29.21 -2.29
C ARG A 78 2.86 -30.10 -3.29
N ILE A 79 3.85 -29.56 -3.99
CA ILE A 79 4.67 -30.33 -4.94
C ILE A 79 5.47 -31.41 -4.20
N LEU A 80 6.06 -31.07 -3.05
CA LEU A 80 6.81 -32.03 -2.23
C LEU A 80 5.92 -33.14 -1.65
N TYR A 81 4.68 -32.83 -1.26
CA TYR A 81 3.72 -33.81 -0.76
C TYR A 81 3.24 -34.74 -1.87
N ARG A 82 2.95 -34.20 -3.06
CA ARG A 82 2.60 -35.00 -4.24
C ARG A 82 3.65 -36.08 -4.54
N ASP A 83 4.92 -35.70 -4.56
CA ASP A 83 6.02 -36.63 -4.88
C ASP A 83 6.25 -37.70 -3.80
N ARG A 84 5.69 -37.52 -2.59
CA ARG A 84 5.67 -38.54 -1.53
C ARG A 84 4.50 -39.50 -1.67
N GLU A 85 3.34 -38.99 -2.05
CA GLU A 85 2.09 -39.77 -2.13
C GLU A 85 1.99 -40.56 -3.45
N VAL A 86 2.46 -39.97 -4.54
CA VAL A 86 2.47 -40.58 -5.87
C VAL A 86 3.92 -40.90 -6.25
N PRO A 87 4.28 -42.19 -6.39
CA PRO A 87 5.58 -42.58 -6.92
C PRO A 87 5.84 -41.92 -8.27
N HIS A 88 7.07 -41.46 -8.48
CA HIS A 88 7.49 -40.79 -9.72
C HIS A 88 7.21 -41.64 -10.97
N GLU A 89 7.32 -42.96 -10.85
CA GLU A 89 7.05 -43.90 -11.94
C GLU A 89 5.62 -43.83 -12.46
N ILE A 90 4.65 -43.51 -11.59
CA ILE A 90 3.25 -43.32 -11.99
C ILE A 90 3.11 -42.04 -12.80
N VAL A 91 3.75 -40.95 -12.38
CA VAL A 91 3.74 -39.67 -13.10
C VAL A 91 4.32 -39.84 -14.50
N VAL A 92 5.46 -40.54 -14.64
CA VAL A 92 6.07 -40.82 -15.95
C VAL A 92 5.17 -41.70 -16.83
N HIS A 93 4.48 -42.68 -16.24
CA HIS A 93 3.52 -43.51 -16.96
C HIS A 93 2.34 -42.67 -17.49
N ASP A 94 1.75 -41.83 -16.64
CA ASP A 94 0.61 -40.99 -16.98
C ASP A 94 0.99 -39.93 -18.02
N ASP A 95 2.19 -39.36 -17.94
CA ASP A 95 2.74 -38.45 -18.95
C ASP A 95 2.88 -39.11 -20.32
N ALA A 96 3.26 -40.40 -20.36
CA ALA A 96 3.35 -41.17 -21.61
C ALA A 96 1.98 -41.62 -22.13
N ALA A 97 1.02 -41.87 -21.24
CA ALA A 97 -0.32 -42.33 -21.58
C ALA A 97 -1.27 -41.19 -22.00
N CYS A 98 -1.10 -40.00 -21.41
CA CYS A 98 -1.95 -38.85 -21.67
C CYS A 98 -1.49 -38.07 -22.90
N ARG A 99 -2.29 -38.09 -23.97
CA ARG A 99 -2.05 -37.29 -25.16
C ARG A 99 -2.75 -35.94 -25.07
N ILE A 100 -2.00 -34.86 -24.91
CA ILE A 100 -2.54 -33.50 -24.93
C ILE A 100 -2.67 -33.00 -26.39
N PRO A 101 -3.89 -32.67 -26.87
CA PRO A 101 -4.10 -32.24 -28.25
C PRO A 101 -3.63 -30.79 -28.48
N GLY A 102 -3.18 -30.48 -29.70
CA GLY A 102 -2.70 -29.16 -30.12
C GLY A 102 -3.69 -28.04 -29.86
N ARG A 103 -5.00 -28.29 -30.05
CA ARG A 103 -6.07 -27.33 -29.75
C ARG A 103 -6.11 -26.87 -28.29
N PHE A 104 -5.77 -27.74 -27.33
CA PHE A 104 -5.74 -27.38 -25.91
C PHE A 104 -4.63 -26.36 -25.67
N VAL A 105 -3.42 -26.66 -26.14
CA VAL A 105 -2.26 -25.78 -26.01
C VAL A 105 -2.47 -24.47 -26.75
N GLY A 106 -3.05 -24.52 -27.96
CA GLY A 106 -3.40 -23.33 -28.73
C GLY A 106 -4.38 -22.43 -27.98
N MET A 107 -5.47 -23.00 -27.45
CA MET A 107 -6.46 -22.26 -26.67
C MET A 107 -5.88 -21.70 -25.38
N TRP A 108 -5.12 -22.50 -24.63
CA TRP A 108 -4.46 -22.09 -23.39
C TRP A 108 -3.52 -20.89 -23.61
N ASN A 109 -2.67 -20.99 -24.64
CA ASN A 109 -1.73 -19.95 -24.98
C ASN A 109 -2.43 -18.67 -25.47
N SER A 110 -3.51 -18.79 -26.25
CA SER A 110 -4.33 -17.65 -26.65
C SER A 110 -4.96 -16.96 -25.43
N ALA A 111 -5.51 -17.72 -24.48
CA ALA A 111 -6.07 -17.18 -23.24
C ALA A 111 -5.00 -16.41 -22.42
N ASN A 112 -3.81 -16.99 -22.26
CA ASN A 112 -2.69 -16.36 -21.56
C ASN A 112 -2.16 -15.09 -22.25
N ARG A 113 -2.35 -14.95 -23.57
CA ARG A 113 -2.02 -13.71 -24.32
C ARG A 113 -3.20 -12.74 -24.48
N ALA A 114 -4.37 -13.06 -23.92
CA ALA A 114 -5.61 -12.31 -24.14
C ALA A 114 -5.99 -12.18 -25.63
N GLU A 115 -5.71 -13.23 -26.42
CA GLU A 115 -6.01 -13.32 -27.85
C GLU A 115 -7.16 -14.29 -28.10
N LEU A 116 -7.92 -14.07 -29.17
CA LEU A 116 -8.89 -15.06 -29.64
C LEU A 116 -8.19 -16.18 -30.43
N PRO A 117 -8.50 -17.46 -30.16
CA PRO A 117 -7.94 -18.56 -30.91
C PRO A 117 -8.48 -18.58 -32.34
N THR A 118 -7.65 -19.05 -33.29
CA THR A 118 -8.08 -19.21 -34.69
C THR A 118 -8.98 -20.43 -34.83
N ALA A 119 -9.97 -20.35 -35.73
CA ALA A 119 -10.90 -21.46 -35.98
C ALA A 119 -10.18 -22.75 -36.42
N ALA A 120 -9.08 -22.62 -37.17
CA ALA A 120 -8.24 -23.75 -37.57
C ALA A 120 -7.50 -24.38 -36.37
N GLY A 121 -6.99 -23.55 -35.44
CA GLY A 121 -6.31 -24.03 -34.24
C GLY A 121 -7.23 -24.78 -33.27
N LEU A 122 -8.52 -24.44 -33.25
CA LEU A 122 -9.52 -25.13 -32.41
C LEU A 122 -9.81 -26.58 -32.87
N LEU A 123 -9.48 -26.92 -34.12
CA LEU A 123 -9.69 -28.23 -34.72
C LEU A 123 -8.43 -29.11 -34.72
N ASP A 124 -7.33 -28.63 -34.14
CA ASP A 124 -6.05 -29.33 -34.13
C ASP A 124 -6.03 -30.48 -33.10
N GLU A 125 -6.16 -31.72 -33.58
CA GLU A 125 -6.07 -32.95 -32.77
C GLU A 125 -4.65 -33.56 -32.78
N THR A 126 -3.66 -32.88 -33.36
CA THR A 126 -2.28 -33.38 -33.36
C THR A 126 -1.71 -33.43 -31.93
N ALA A 127 -0.73 -34.31 -31.69
CA ALA A 127 -0.07 -34.35 -30.38
C ALA A 127 0.77 -33.09 -30.22
N SER A 128 0.49 -32.31 -29.17
CA SER A 128 1.20 -31.05 -28.91
C SER A 128 2.65 -31.23 -28.43
N GLY A 129 3.00 -32.42 -27.94
CA GLY A 129 4.29 -32.70 -27.29
C GLY A 129 4.40 -32.19 -25.84
N VAL A 130 3.34 -31.56 -25.32
CA VAL A 130 3.24 -31.16 -23.91
C VAL A 130 2.78 -32.36 -23.08
N VAL A 131 3.49 -32.63 -21.99
CA VAL A 131 3.15 -33.70 -21.04
C VAL A 131 2.19 -33.21 -19.96
N LEU A 132 1.50 -34.13 -19.29
CA LEU A 132 0.47 -33.78 -18.30
C LEU A 132 1.06 -33.07 -17.08
N SER A 133 2.22 -33.54 -16.61
CA SER A 133 2.96 -32.94 -15.50
C SER A 133 3.41 -31.49 -15.76
N ASP A 134 3.70 -31.14 -17.03
CA ASP A 134 4.03 -29.76 -17.41
C ASP A 134 2.81 -28.84 -17.27
N VAL A 135 1.62 -29.34 -17.66
CA VAL A 135 0.35 -28.60 -17.51
C VAL A 135 0.02 -28.42 -16.04
N GLU A 136 0.17 -29.46 -15.23
CA GLU A 136 0.00 -29.39 -13.77
C GLU A 136 0.95 -28.36 -13.14
N ALA A 137 2.24 -28.44 -13.45
CA ALA A 137 3.24 -27.52 -12.92
C ALA A 137 2.99 -26.08 -13.36
N GLN A 138 2.52 -25.87 -14.59
CA GLN A 138 2.14 -24.54 -15.07
C GLN A 138 0.91 -24.01 -14.35
N HIS A 139 -0.12 -24.83 -14.15
CA HIS A 139 -1.32 -24.45 -13.42
C HIS A 139 -1.01 -24.07 -11.96
N GLU A 140 -0.16 -24.83 -11.27
CA GLU A 140 0.25 -24.49 -9.90
C GLU A 140 1.00 -23.15 -9.84
N ARG A 141 1.89 -22.85 -10.81
CA ARG A 141 2.56 -21.54 -10.90
C ARG A 141 1.58 -20.40 -11.15
N GLU A 142 0.61 -20.60 -12.03
CA GLU A 142 -0.43 -19.61 -12.33
C GLU A 142 -1.33 -19.37 -11.11
N ALA A 143 -1.70 -20.43 -10.38
CA ALA A 143 -2.46 -20.33 -9.14
C ALA A 143 -1.67 -19.60 -8.04
N GLU A 144 -0.39 -19.92 -7.88
CA GLU A 144 0.49 -19.22 -6.93
C GLU A 144 0.55 -17.72 -7.24
N ALA A 145 0.80 -17.35 -8.51
CA ALA A 145 0.84 -15.97 -8.96
C ALA A 145 -0.50 -15.25 -8.73
N PHE A 146 -1.62 -15.92 -9.02
CA PHE A 146 -2.95 -15.38 -8.77
C PHE A 146 -3.18 -15.10 -7.28
N HIS A 147 -2.90 -16.07 -6.40
CA HIS A 147 -3.06 -15.90 -4.96
C HIS A 147 -2.13 -14.83 -4.39
N SER A 148 -0.90 -14.76 -4.88
CA SER A 148 0.07 -13.71 -4.55
C SER A 148 -0.46 -12.32 -4.92
N ASN A 149 -0.92 -12.14 -6.15
CA ASN A 149 -1.42 -10.85 -6.63
C ASN A 149 -2.72 -10.46 -5.90
N ALA A 150 -3.64 -11.40 -5.72
CA ALA A 150 -4.87 -11.17 -4.95
C ALA A 150 -4.58 -10.75 -3.50
N GLN A 151 -3.55 -11.33 -2.86
CA GLN A 151 -3.13 -10.92 -1.53
C GLN A 151 -2.53 -9.52 -1.52
N GLN A 152 -1.63 -9.21 -2.46
CA GLN A 152 -1.05 -7.87 -2.60
C GLN A 152 -2.13 -6.80 -2.80
N LEU A 153 -3.16 -7.09 -3.60
CA LEU A 153 -4.31 -6.20 -3.81
C LEU A 153 -5.13 -5.97 -2.54
N LYS A 154 -5.32 -7.00 -1.71
CA LYS A 154 -6.00 -6.87 -0.41
C LYS A 154 -5.17 -6.04 0.56
N ASP A 155 -3.88 -6.34 0.66
CA ASP A 155 -2.96 -5.63 1.54
C ASP A 155 -2.86 -4.14 1.17
N LEU A 156 -2.85 -3.83 -0.14
CA LEU A 156 -2.87 -2.46 -0.63
C LEU A 156 -4.18 -1.75 -0.25
N GLN A 157 -5.33 -2.41 -0.42
CA GLN A 157 -6.62 -1.84 -0.01
C GLN A 157 -6.66 -1.57 1.50
N ASP A 158 -6.21 -2.52 2.31
CA ASP A 158 -6.13 -2.37 3.76
C ASP A 158 -5.17 -1.25 4.17
N TRP A 159 -4.03 -1.12 3.50
CA TRP A 159 -3.09 -0.02 3.72
C TRP A 159 -3.71 1.33 3.39
N VAL A 160 -4.40 1.47 2.24
CA VAL A 160 -5.07 2.72 1.86
C VAL A 160 -6.09 3.13 2.92
N ILE A 161 -6.90 2.19 3.41
CA ILE A 161 -7.89 2.44 4.47
C ILE A 161 -7.18 2.92 5.75
N GLN A 162 -6.13 2.21 6.18
CA GLN A 162 -5.40 2.57 7.41
C GLN A 162 -4.69 3.92 7.29
N GLN A 163 -4.17 4.27 6.10
CA GLN A 163 -3.58 5.58 5.84
C GLN A 163 -4.61 6.71 5.91
N GLN A 164 -5.81 6.48 5.38
CA GLN A 164 -6.91 7.44 5.48
C GLN A 164 -7.33 7.66 6.94
N GLU A 165 -7.42 6.60 7.74
CA GLU A 165 -7.70 6.72 9.18
C GLU A 165 -6.57 7.43 9.93
N ALA A 166 -5.30 7.13 9.62
CA ALA A 166 -4.15 7.78 10.25
C ALA A 166 -4.03 9.28 9.90
N ALA A 167 -4.57 9.70 8.75
CA ALA A 167 -4.58 11.08 8.28
C ALA A 167 -5.72 11.93 8.87
N LYS A 168 -6.72 11.33 9.53
CA LYS A 168 -7.81 12.09 10.15
C LYS A 168 -7.28 12.88 11.36
N PRO A 169 -7.53 14.21 11.44
CA PRO A 169 -7.25 14.98 12.64
C PRO A 169 -8.17 14.48 13.78
N GLN A 170 -7.61 14.35 14.98
CA GLN A 170 -8.37 14.04 16.21
C GLN A 170 -9.16 15.26 16.67
#